data_AF-A0A1S6H467-F1
#
_entry.id   AF-A0A1S6H467-F1
#
_cell.length_a   1.000
_cell.length_b   1.000
_cell.length_c   1.000
_cell.angle_alpha   90.00
_cell.angle_beta   90.00
_cell.angle_gamma   90.00
#
_symmetry.space_group_name_H-M   'P 1'
#
loop_
_entity.id
_entity.type
_entity.pdbx_description
1 polymer ?
#
loop_
_entity_poly.entity_id
_entity_poly.type
_entity_poly.pdbx_seq_one_letter_code
_entity_poly.pdbx_strand_id
1 'polypeptide(L)'
;MEDLKTTLKQVQPKTRNPHLHSELHMLVDEVRRRFGETAQKGPGSFSFYLGFFKRLGTQKIRQILGEINESNVSDPKRLFWWKIKQESK
;
A
#
# COMPACT_ATOMS: atom_id res chain seq x y z
N MET A 1 -13.99 -45.27 9.09
CA MET A 1 -13.30 -44.35 8.14
C MET A 1 -14.21 -43.14 7.91
N GLU A 2 -14.42 -42.32 8.94
CA GLU A 2 -15.36 -41.18 8.90
C GLU A 2 -14.67 -39.82 9.11
N ASP A 3 -13.35 -39.81 9.30
CA ASP A 3 -12.64 -38.60 9.73
C ASP A 3 -12.36 -37.58 8.61
N LEU A 4 -12.33 -37.99 7.34
CA LEU A 4 -11.93 -37.10 6.24
C LEU A 4 -13.01 -36.09 5.83
N LYS A 5 -14.29 -36.42 5.97
CA LYS A 5 -15.39 -35.52 5.57
C LYS A 5 -15.60 -34.37 6.55
N THR A 6 -15.21 -34.55 7.81
CA THR A 6 -15.38 -33.54 8.87
C THR A 6 -14.30 -32.47 8.81
N THR A 7 -13.07 -32.82 8.45
CA THR A 7 -11.94 -31.88 8.35
C THR A 7 -12.08 -30.91 7.17
N LEU A 8 -12.68 -31.34 6.05
CA LEU A 8 -12.83 -30.53 4.84
C LEU A 8 -13.88 -29.40 4.96
N LYS A 9 -14.84 -29.51 5.89
CA LYS A 9 -15.90 -28.50 6.07
C LYS A 9 -15.42 -27.20 6.74
N GLN A 10 -14.23 -27.19 7.34
CA GLN A 10 -13.73 -26.03 8.09
C GLN A 10 -12.91 -25.04 7.26
N VAL A 11 -12.54 -25.38 6.03
CA VAL A 11 -11.83 -24.46 5.12
C VAL A 11 -12.81 -23.97 4.06
N GLN A 12 -13.80 -23.17 4.45
CA GLN A 12 -14.55 -22.41 3.46
C GLN A 12 -13.59 -21.44 2.79
N PRO A 13 -13.35 -21.53 1.46
CA PRO A 13 -12.56 -20.54 0.77
C PRO A 13 -13.32 -19.22 0.86
N LYS A 14 -12.83 -18.30 1.70
CA LYS A 14 -13.39 -16.95 1.81
C LYS A 14 -13.43 -16.39 0.39
N THR A 15 -14.62 -16.12 -0.12
CA THR A 15 -14.84 -15.60 -1.47
C THR A 15 -14.00 -14.34 -1.62
N ARG A 16 -12.87 -14.45 -2.32
CA ARG A 16 -12.00 -13.31 -2.58
C ARG A 16 -12.75 -12.43 -3.57
N ASN A 17 -13.22 -11.27 -3.13
CA ASN A 17 -13.86 -10.32 -4.02
C ASN A 17 -12.82 -9.89 -5.09
N PRO A 18 -13.04 -10.23 -6.38
CA PRO A 18 -12.06 -9.98 -7.43
C PRO A 18 -11.90 -8.48 -7.74
N HIS A 19 -12.85 -7.64 -7.31
CA HIS A 19 -12.84 -6.19 -7.49
C HIS A 19 -12.31 -5.43 -6.28
N LEU A 20 -11.69 -6.10 -5.31
CA LEU A 20 -11.19 -5.44 -4.10
C LEU A 20 -9.84 -4.74 -4.33
N HIS A 21 -9.73 -3.93 -5.38
CA HIS A 21 -8.74 -2.85 -5.40
C HIS A 21 -9.24 -1.79 -4.42
N SER A 22 -9.00 -2.03 -3.13
CA SER A 22 -9.24 -1.02 -2.11
C SER A 22 -8.57 0.28 -2.53
N GLU A 23 -9.17 1.42 -2.19
CA GLU A 23 -8.64 2.75 -2.49
C GLU A 23 -7.14 2.85 -2.19
N LEU A 24 -6.71 2.17 -1.13
CA LEU A 24 -5.34 2.00 -0.71
C LEU A 24 -4.42 1.40 -1.79
N HIS A 25 -4.82 0.30 -2.43
CA HIS A 25 -4.03 -0.33 -3.48
C HIS A 25 -3.89 0.58 -4.70
N MET A 26 -4.97 1.27 -5.09
CA MET A 26 -4.93 2.24 -6.18
C MET A 26 -3.97 3.40 -5.86
N LEU A 27 -4.01 3.89 -4.61
CA LEU A 27 -3.12 4.95 -4.15
C LEU A 27 -1.65 4.50 -4.14
N VAL A 28 -1.37 3.26 -3.74
CA VAL A 28 -0.01 2.69 -3.82
C VAL A 28 0.48 2.67 -5.27
N ASP A 29 -0.35 2.20 -6.20
CA ASP A 29 0.03 2.15 -7.62
C ASP A 29 0.24 3.55 -8.21
N GLU A 30 -0.62 4.51 -7.88
CA GLU A 30 -0.48 5.91 -8.28
C GLU A 30 0.86 6.48 -7.83
N VAL A 31 1.18 6.34 -6.53
CA VAL A 31 2.41 6.88 -5.95
C VAL A 31 3.65 6.19 -6.54
N ARG A 32 3.61 4.87 -6.74
CA ARG A 32 4.72 4.13 -7.33
C ARG A 32 4.96 4.56 -8.76
N ARG A 33 3.91 4.71 -9.58
CA ARG A 33 4.03 5.24 -10.95
C ARG A 33 4.61 6.64 -10.95
N ARG A 34 4.13 7.51 -10.06
CA ARG A 34 4.62 8.89 -9.92
C ARG A 34 6.12 8.96 -9.59
N PHE A 35 6.64 8.05 -8.77
CA PHE A 35 8.05 8.01 -8.40
C PHE A 35 8.91 7.06 -9.25
N GLY A 36 8.36 6.49 -10.32
CA GLY A 36 9.07 5.56 -11.21
C GLY A 36 9.49 4.25 -10.54
N GLU A 37 8.75 3.80 -9.53
CA GLU A 37 9.08 2.63 -8.72
C GLU A 37 8.65 1.33 -9.38
N THR A 38 9.63 0.55 -9.85
CA THR A 38 9.40 -0.75 -10.53
C THR A 38 9.86 -1.96 -9.72
N ALA A 39 10.43 -1.73 -8.53
CA ALA A 39 10.97 -2.79 -7.70
C ALA A 39 9.92 -3.87 -7.38
N GLN A 40 10.28 -5.14 -7.58
CA GLN A 40 9.40 -6.26 -7.29
C GLN A 40 9.42 -6.67 -5.81
N LYS A 41 10.54 -6.42 -5.12
CA LYS A 41 10.76 -6.74 -3.70
C LYS A 41 11.57 -5.64 -3.02
N GLY A 42 11.42 -5.49 -1.71
CA GLY A 42 12.19 -4.52 -0.92
C GLY A 42 11.70 -3.07 -1.04
N PRO A 43 12.56 -2.07 -0.73
CA PRO A 43 12.23 -0.66 -0.90
C PRO A 43 11.79 -0.35 -2.33
N GLY A 44 10.73 0.44 -2.49
CA GLY A 44 10.15 0.72 -3.81
C GLY A 44 9.07 -0.29 -4.27
N SER A 45 8.98 -1.46 -3.62
CA SER A 45 7.97 -2.47 -3.98
C SER A 45 6.56 -2.11 -3.51
N PHE A 46 5.56 -2.71 -4.15
CA PHE A 46 4.15 -2.53 -3.79
C PHE A 46 3.90 -2.82 -2.31
N SER A 47 4.38 -3.98 -1.83
CA SER A 47 4.19 -4.40 -0.44
C SER A 47 4.89 -3.48 0.56
N PHE A 48 6.02 -2.88 0.17
CA PHE A 48 6.72 -1.89 0.99
C PHE A 48 5.84 -0.67 1.21
N TYR A 49 5.33 -0.05 0.14
CA TYR A 49 4.40 1.08 0.22
C TYR A 49 3.13 0.73 0.98
N LEU A 50 2.53 -0.42 0.68
CA LEU A 50 1.31 -0.89 1.31
C LEU A 50 1.44 -0.98 2.83
N GLY A 51 2.59 -1.43 3.35
CA GLY A 51 2.85 -1.50 4.79
C GLY A 51 2.72 -0.14 5.48
N PHE A 52 3.30 0.91 4.90
CA PHE A 52 3.20 2.28 5.45
C PHE A 52 1.80 2.85 5.27
N PHE A 53 1.20 2.68 4.09
CA PHE A 53 -0.09 3.29 3.77
C PHE A 53 -1.21 2.68 4.61
N LYS A 54 -1.14 1.38 4.94
CA LYS A 54 -2.09 0.72 5.86
C LYS A 54 -2.11 1.36 7.24
N ARG A 55 -0.95 1.80 7.74
CA ARG A 55 -0.81 2.42 9.06
C ARG A 55 -1.27 3.89 9.06
N LEU A 56 -0.94 4.64 8.01
CA LEU A 56 -1.23 6.07 7.94
C LEU A 56 -2.63 6.40 7.41
N GLY A 57 -3.23 5.49 6.62
CA GLY A 57 -4.51 5.70 5.95
C GLY A 57 -4.39 6.52 4.66
N THR A 58 -5.36 6.36 3.75
CA THR A 58 -5.34 6.99 2.41
C THR A 58 -5.38 8.52 2.48
N GLN A 59 -6.20 9.08 3.37
CA GLN A 59 -6.36 10.53 3.54
C GLN A 59 -5.04 11.23 3.88
N LYS A 60 -4.27 10.68 4.83
CA LYS A 60 -3.00 11.28 5.25
C LYS A 60 -1.94 11.23 4.15
N ILE A 61 -1.88 10.11 3.42
CA ILE A 61 -0.99 9.98 2.26
C ILE A 61 -1.34 11.00 1.18
N ARG A 62 -2.63 11.20 0.88
CA ARG A 62 -3.08 12.23 -0.08
C ARG A 62 -2.68 13.63 0.36
N GLN A 63 -2.82 13.96 1.64
CA GLN A 63 -2.37 15.23 2.19
C GLN A 63 -0.87 15.44 1.95
N ILE A 64 -0.04 14.45 2.30
CA ILE A 64 1.42 14.50 2.09
C ILE A 64 1.76 14.71 0.61
N LEU A 65 1.07 14.01 -0.31
CA LEU A 65 1.28 14.17 -1.74
C LEU A 65 0.88 15.55 -2.26
N GLY A 66 -0.18 16.14 -1.70
CA GLY A 66 -0.58 17.52 -1.97
C GLY A 66 0.50 18.51 -1.56
N GLU A 67 1.01 18.40 -0.33
CA GLU A 67 2.09 19.24 0.17
C GLU A 67 3.34 19.14 -0.74
N ILE A 68 3.69 17.94 -1.20
CA ILE A 68 4.86 17.74 -2.08
C ILE A 68 4.66 18.34 -3.47
N ASN A 69 3.43 18.29 -4.01
CA ASN A 69 3.10 18.98 -5.27
C ASN A 69 3.35 20.48 -5.16
N GLU A 70 3.05 21.08 -4.01
CA GLU A 70 3.22 22.52 -3.77
C GLU A 70 4.66 22.90 -3.42
N SER A 71 5.49 21.95 -2.95
CA SER A 71 6.80 22.24 -2.35
C SER A 71 7.92 22.62 -3.34
N ASN A 72 7.71 22.58 -4.66
CA ASN A 72 8.69 22.84 -5.73
C ASN A 72 10.13 22.33 -5.44
N VAL A 73 10.24 21.10 -4.91
CA VAL A 73 11.52 20.49 -4.55
C VAL A 73 12.13 19.72 -5.72
N SER A 74 13.46 19.68 -5.78
CA SER A 74 14.20 18.92 -6.80
C SER A 74 14.02 17.40 -6.67
N ASP A 75 13.82 16.90 -5.45
CA ASP A 75 13.60 15.47 -5.18
C ASP A 75 12.30 15.26 -4.35
N PRO A 76 11.14 15.19 -5.01
CA PRO A 76 9.85 14.98 -4.35
C PRO A 76 9.75 13.61 -3.67
N LYS A 77 10.46 12.59 -4.19
CA LYS A 77 10.47 11.24 -3.63
C LYS A 77 11.16 11.19 -2.28
N ARG A 78 12.30 11.87 -2.13
CA ARG A 78 12.99 11.97 -0.85
C ARG A 78 12.19 12.75 0.17
N LEU A 79 11.56 13.86 -0.23
CA LEU A 79 10.67 14.63 0.64
C LEU A 79 9.47 13.79 1.11
N PHE A 80 8.88 13.00 0.20
CA PHE A 80 7.82 12.04 0.53
C PHE A 80 8.23 11.10 1.64
N TRP A 81 9.33 10.37 1.47
CA TRP A 81 9.78 9.40 2.45
C TRP A 81 10.19 10.02 3.77
N TRP A 82 10.75 11.24 3.74
CA TRP A 82 11.03 11.99 4.96
C TRP A 82 9.74 12.33 5.73
N LYS A 83 8.70 12.84 5.06
CA LYS A 83 7.39 13.12 5.70
C LYS A 83 6.74 11.84 6.23
N ILE A 84 6.71 10.76 5.45
CA ILE A 84 6.20 9.45 5.90
C ILE A 84 6.93 8.99 7.17
N LYS A 85 8.24 9.19 7.26
CA LYS A 85 9.03 8.83 8.44
C LYS A 85 8.66 9.69 9.67
N GLN A 86 8.36 10.97 9.50
CA GLN A 86 7.92 11.82 10.63
C GLN A 86 6.56 11.38 11.17
N GLU A 87 5.65 11.01 10.29
CA GLU A 87 4.28 10.56 10.64
C GLU A 87 4.23 9.12 11.14
N SER A 88 5.29 8.33 10.93
CA SER A 88 5.38 6.94 11.37
C SER A 88 6.05 6.75 12.74
N LYS A 89 6.48 7.85 13.37
CA LYS A 89 7.00 7.88 14.75
C LYS A 89 5.85 7.95 15.74
#